data_AF-A0A8C9FD96-F1
#
_entry.id   AF-A0A8C9FD96-F1
#
_cell.length_a   1.000
_cell.length_b   1.000
_cell.length_c   1.000
_cell.angle_alpha   90.00
_cell.angle_beta   90.00
_cell.angle_gamma   90.00
#
_symmetry.space_group_name_H-M   'P 1'
#
loop_
_entity.id
_entity.type
_entity.pdbx_description
1 polymer ?
#
loop_
_entity_poly.entity_id
_entity_poly.type
_entity_poly.pdbx_seq_one_letter_code
_entity_poly.pdbx_strand_id
1 'polypeptide(L)'
;HQLPSKGEPNCSVLSPETTEQLTFEIPLNDSGSAGLGVSLKGNKSRETGADLGIFIKSVIHGGAAFKDGRLRVNDQLVAVNGESLLGKSNHEAMETLRRSMSMEGNIRGRIQLVVLRRLEALTEVKQYMYLLDEWLSSFSILCRGDDSQIHGC
;
A
#
# COMPACT_ATOMS: atom_id res chain seq x y z
N HIS A 1 26.63 -30.28 -30.64
CA HIS A 1 26.54 -30.30 -29.17
C HIS A 1 25.81 -29.04 -28.69
N GLN A 2 24.75 -29.27 -27.89
CA GLN A 2 24.02 -28.41 -26.95
C GLN A 2 24.27 -26.87 -26.87
N LEU A 3 23.16 -26.12 -26.90
CA LEU A 3 22.89 -24.87 -26.15
C LEU A 3 22.82 -25.16 -24.61
N PRO A 4 22.91 -24.18 -23.66
CA PRO A 4 22.21 -22.90 -23.75
C PRO A 4 22.86 -21.63 -23.17
N SER A 5 22.30 -20.53 -23.66
CA SER A 5 22.18 -19.19 -23.10
C SER A 5 21.76 -19.15 -21.62
N LYS A 6 22.48 -18.38 -20.81
CA LYS A 6 21.96 -17.71 -19.59
C LYS A 6 22.66 -16.36 -19.43
N GLY A 7 22.22 -15.38 -20.22
CA GLY A 7 22.24 -13.98 -19.79
C GLY A 7 20.87 -13.73 -19.20
N GLU A 8 20.75 -13.82 -17.87
CA GLU A 8 19.50 -13.54 -17.19
C GLU A 8 19.09 -12.07 -17.47
N PRO A 9 17.82 -11.82 -17.79
CA PRO A 9 17.34 -10.47 -17.98
C PRO A 9 17.46 -9.72 -16.67
N ASN A 10 18.04 -8.53 -16.78
CA ASN A 10 18.17 -7.51 -15.75
C ASN A 10 17.00 -7.57 -14.79
N CYS A 11 17.32 -7.96 -13.56
CA CYS A 11 16.45 -7.88 -12.40
C CYS A 11 15.70 -6.55 -12.47
N SER A 12 14.38 -6.60 -12.62
CA SER A 12 13.53 -5.43 -12.42
C SER A 12 13.68 -5.05 -10.95
N VAL A 13 14.71 -4.25 -10.67
CA VAL A 13 14.89 -3.51 -9.43
C VAL A 13 13.75 -2.50 -9.40
N LEU A 14 12.57 -2.96 -9.00
CA LEU A 14 11.57 -2.08 -8.41
C LEU A 14 12.21 -1.58 -7.11
N SER A 15 12.58 -0.30 -7.10
CA SER A 15 13.04 0.42 -5.91
C SER A 15 12.25 -0.02 -4.65
N PRO A 16 12.89 -0.50 -3.57
CA PRO A 16 12.22 -1.07 -2.42
C PRO A 16 11.76 0.01 -1.44
N GLU A 17 10.76 0.84 -1.74
CA GLU A 17 10.50 1.96 -0.82
C GLU A 17 9.07 2.51 -0.92
N THR A 18 8.21 2.01 -0.02
CA THR A 18 7.22 2.79 0.77
C THR A 18 6.20 1.93 1.52
N THR A 19 6.19 0.59 1.43
CA THR A 19 5.23 -0.20 2.23
C THR A 19 5.85 -0.74 3.51
N GLU A 20 5.30 -0.37 4.67
CA GLU A 20 5.67 -0.95 5.96
C GLU A 20 4.71 -2.10 6.32
N GLN A 21 5.26 -3.17 6.91
CA GLN A 21 4.48 -4.26 7.47
C GLN A 21 4.27 -4.03 8.96
N LEU A 22 3.03 -3.99 9.40
CA LEU A 22 2.65 -3.73 10.79
C LEU A 22 1.84 -4.90 11.33
N THR A 23 2.15 -5.32 12.55
CA THR A 23 1.39 -6.35 13.28
C THR A 23 0.64 -5.72 14.43
N PHE A 24 -0.67 -5.93 14.47
CA PHE A 24 -1.56 -5.41 15.50
C PHE A 24 -2.25 -6.56 16.22
N GLU A 25 -2.25 -6.50 17.55
CA GLU A 25 -3.11 -7.34 18.39
C GLU A 25 -4.20 -6.45 18.97
N ILE A 26 -5.45 -6.70 18.55
CA ILE A 26 -6.61 -5.87 18.86
C ILE A 26 -7.55 -6.64 19.80
N PRO A 27 -7.86 -6.11 21.00
CA PRO A 27 -8.81 -6.72 21.92
C PRO A 27 -10.24 -6.64 21.39
N LEU A 28 -11.00 -7.72 21.51
CA LEU A 28 -12.39 -7.85 21.04
C LEU A 28 -13.43 -7.85 22.17
N ASN A 29 -12.97 -8.13 23.40
CA ASN A 29 -13.75 -8.30 24.62
C ASN A 29 -14.49 -7.04 25.11
N ASP A 30 -14.01 -5.83 24.83
CA ASP A 30 -14.61 -4.59 25.35
C ASP A 30 -15.58 -3.88 24.39
N SER A 31 -15.88 -4.48 23.25
CA SER A 31 -16.53 -3.73 22.17
C SER A 31 -18.05 -3.77 22.17
N GLY A 32 -18.70 -4.71 22.87
CA GLY A 32 -20.16 -4.89 22.85
C GLY A 32 -20.75 -5.25 21.47
N SER A 33 -19.97 -5.06 20.40
CA SER A 33 -20.18 -5.49 19.03
C SER A 33 -19.52 -6.85 18.81
N ALA A 34 -20.20 -7.75 18.09
CA ALA A 34 -19.75 -9.14 17.82
C ALA A 34 -18.54 -9.26 16.85
N GLY A 35 -17.64 -8.28 16.81
CA GLY A 35 -16.48 -8.34 15.92
C GLY A 35 -15.55 -7.13 15.97
N LEU A 36 -14.58 -7.14 15.04
CA LEU A 36 -13.49 -6.17 14.95
C LEU A 36 -13.94 -4.72 14.64
N GLY A 37 -15.10 -4.53 14.03
CA GLY A 37 -15.60 -3.18 13.71
C GLY A 37 -14.91 -2.54 12.49
N VAL A 38 -14.58 -3.33 11.47
CA VAL A 38 -14.07 -2.83 10.18
C VAL A 38 -14.91 -3.34 9.02
N SER A 39 -15.01 -2.56 7.96
CA SER A 39 -15.52 -3.01 6.67
C SER A 39 -14.37 -3.29 5.72
N LEU A 40 -14.45 -4.39 5.00
CA LEU A 40 -13.41 -4.85 4.10
C LEU A 40 -13.88 -4.83 2.64
N LYS A 41 -12.95 -4.68 1.71
CA LYS A 41 -13.18 -4.81 0.27
C LYS A 41 -12.11 -5.71 -0.35
N GLY A 42 -12.50 -6.60 -1.25
CA GLY A 42 -11.56 -7.26 -2.15
C GLY A 42 -11.21 -6.31 -3.29
N ASN A 43 -9.93 -6.19 -3.62
CA ASN A 43 -9.48 -5.37 -4.73
C ASN A 43 -9.03 -6.27 -5.89
N LYS A 44 -9.32 -5.85 -7.11
CA LYS A 44 -8.96 -6.58 -8.33
C LYS A 44 -8.29 -5.64 -9.31
N SER A 45 -7.29 -6.14 -10.00
CA SER A 45 -6.64 -5.38 -11.06
C SER A 45 -7.62 -5.17 -12.22
N ARG A 46 -7.76 -3.93 -12.69
CA ARG A 46 -8.65 -3.61 -13.82
C ARG A 46 -8.13 -4.14 -15.15
N GLU A 47 -6.81 -4.26 -15.27
CA GLU A 47 -6.09 -4.68 -16.47
C GLU A 47 -6.01 -6.21 -16.58
N THR A 48 -5.65 -6.90 -15.49
CA THR A 48 -5.43 -8.36 -15.51
C THR A 48 -6.57 -9.15 -14.89
N GLY A 49 -7.50 -8.50 -14.18
CA GLY A 49 -8.56 -9.17 -13.42
C GLY A 49 -8.06 -9.93 -12.18
N ALA A 50 -6.75 -9.89 -11.90
CA ALA A 50 -6.13 -10.61 -10.80
C ALA A 50 -6.57 -10.05 -9.44
N ASP A 51 -6.69 -10.93 -8.45
CA ASP A 51 -6.99 -10.53 -7.07
C ASP A 51 -5.75 -9.83 -6.47
N LEU A 52 -5.93 -8.58 -6.06
CA LEU A 52 -4.90 -7.76 -5.41
C LEU A 52 -4.94 -7.88 -3.87
N GLY A 53 -5.92 -8.60 -3.34
CA GLY A 53 -6.07 -8.87 -1.91
C GLY A 53 -7.15 -8.04 -1.21
N ILE A 54 -7.16 -8.13 0.12
CA ILE A 54 -8.19 -7.55 0.99
C ILE A 54 -7.71 -6.25 1.61
N PHE A 55 -8.54 -5.21 1.55
CA PHE A 55 -8.24 -3.87 2.04
C PHE A 55 -9.30 -3.38 3.00
N ILE A 56 -8.90 -2.56 3.97
CA ILE A 56 -9.84 -1.84 4.84
C ILE A 56 -10.56 -0.78 4.03
N LYS A 57 -11.89 -0.91 3.94
CA LYS A 57 -12.78 0.08 3.32
C LYS A 57 -13.13 1.18 4.30
N SER A 58 -13.47 0.83 5.54
CA SER A 58 -13.81 1.79 6.59
C SER A 58 -13.62 1.18 7.98
N VAL A 59 -13.41 2.04 8.96
CA VAL A 59 -13.38 1.68 10.39
C VAL A 59 -14.69 2.17 11.03
N ILE A 60 -15.37 1.30 11.76
CA ILE A 60 -16.69 1.57 12.34
C ILE A 60 -16.49 2.27 13.69
N HIS A 61 -17.03 3.48 13.83
CA HIS A 61 -16.98 4.26 15.06
C HIS A 61 -17.54 3.45 16.24
N GLY A 62 -16.82 3.44 17.35
CA GLY A 62 -17.18 2.70 18.56
C GLY A 62 -16.85 1.21 18.54
N GLY A 63 -16.40 0.64 17.41
CA GLY A 63 -15.94 -0.76 17.34
C GLY A 63 -14.52 -0.98 17.88
N ALA A 64 -14.09 -2.23 17.98
CA ALA A 64 -12.78 -2.62 18.52
C ALA A 64 -11.61 -1.92 17.80
N ALA A 65 -11.60 -1.98 16.46
CA ALA A 65 -10.60 -1.34 15.63
C ALA A 65 -10.57 0.19 15.78
N PHE A 66 -11.72 0.82 16.00
CA PHE A 66 -11.79 2.26 16.23
C PHE A 66 -11.22 2.64 17.59
N LYS A 67 -11.55 1.87 18.65
CA LYS A 67 -10.99 2.07 19.99
C LYS A 67 -9.48 1.87 20.03
N ASP A 68 -8.98 0.90 19.26
CA ASP A 68 -7.54 0.67 19.10
C ASP A 68 -6.86 1.80 18.30
N GLY A 69 -7.51 2.30 17.25
CA GLY A 69 -7.09 3.51 16.52
C GLY A 69 -5.86 3.35 15.61
N ARG A 70 -5.19 2.18 15.62
CA ARG A 70 -3.98 1.96 14.82
C ARG A 70 -4.26 1.53 13.38
N LEU A 71 -5.40 0.90 13.12
CA LEU A 71 -5.85 0.50 11.79
C LEU A 71 -6.33 1.71 10.98
N ARG A 72 -6.00 1.75 9.69
CA ARG A 72 -6.36 2.84 8.78
C ARG A 72 -7.08 2.34 7.54
N VAL A 73 -7.86 3.23 6.93
CA VAL A 73 -8.46 2.97 5.60
C VAL A 73 -7.34 2.77 4.59
N ASN A 74 -7.56 1.84 3.66
CA ASN A 74 -6.59 1.38 2.65
C ASN A 74 -5.38 0.59 3.18
N ASP A 75 -5.32 0.26 4.47
CA ASP A 75 -4.41 -0.80 4.92
C ASP A 75 -4.79 -2.11 4.21
N GLN A 76 -3.79 -2.81 3.68
CA GLN A 76 -3.96 -4.13 3.08
C GLN A 76 -3.79 -5.20 4.15
N LEU A 77 -4.76 -6.10 4.30
CA LEU A 77 -4.63 -7.25 5.20
C LEU A 77 -3.87 -8.36 4.49
N VAL A 78 -2.77 -8.80 5.10
CA VAL A 78 -1.93 -9.87 4.56
C VAL A 78 -1.90 -11.13 5.41
N ALA A 79 -2.22 -11.03 6.70
CA ALA A 79 -2.45 -12.20 7.55
C ALA A 79 -3.41 -11.89 8.71
N VAL A 80 -4.06 -12.93 9.24
CA VAL A 80 -4.94 -12.89 10.41
C VAL A 80 -4.66 -14.08 11.31
N ASN A 81 -4.43 -13.86 12.61
CA ASN A 81 -4.13 -14.89 13.61
C ASN A 81 -2.99 -15.87 13.20
N GLY A 82 -2.06 -15.44 12.36
CA GLY A 82 -0.99 -16.26 11.81
C GLY A 82 -1.32 -16.97 10.49
N GLU A 83 -2.57 -16.92 10.01
CA GLU A 83 -2.97 -17.43 8.70
C GLU A 83 -2.75 -16.36 7.62
N SER A 84 -1.95 -16.69 6.60
CA SER A 84 -1.70 -15.80 5.46
C SER A 84 -2.93 -15.67 4.56
N LEU A 85 -3.15 -14.46 4.07
CA LEU A 85 -4.15 -14.09 3.07
C LEU A 85 -3.53 -13.87 1.69
N LEU A 86 -2.20 -13.80 1.61
CA LEU A 86 -1.47 -13.64 0.35
C LEU A 86 -1.60 -14.91 -0.50
N GLY A 87 -1.79 -14.72 -1.81
CA GLY A 87 -1.96 -15.82 -2.77
C GLY A 87 -3.34 -16.47 -2.75
N LYS A 88 -4.23 -16.08 -1.84
CA LYS A 88 -5.63 -16.52 -1.84
C LYS A 88 -6.47 -15.65 -2.75
N SER A 89 -7.55 -16.22 -3.27
CA SER A 89 -8.58 -15.43 -3.93
C SER A 89 -9.23 -14.45 -2.96
N ASN A 90 -9.78 -13.34 -3.46
CA ASN A 90 -10.48 -12.36 -2.63
C ASN A 90 -11.64 -13.00 -1.83
N HIS A 91 -12.34 -13.96 -2.44
CA HIS A 91 -13.43 -14.67 -1.77
C HIS A 91 -12.91 -15.52 -0.61
N GLU A 92 -11.88 -16.34 -0.86
CA GLU A 92 -11.29 -17.21 0.16
C GLU A 92 -10.67 -16.43 1.31
N ALA A 93 -9.94 -15.35 1.02
CA ALA A 93 -9.35 -14.48 2.03
C ALA A 93 -10.42 -13.83 2.92
N MET A 94 -11.55 -13.40 2.33
CA MET A 94 -12.67 -12.84 3.09
C MET A 94 -13.31 -13.88 4.03
N GLU A 95 -13.45 -15.12 3.57
CA GLU A 95 -14.01 -16.21 4.38
C GLU A 95 -13.07 -16.60 5.54
N THR A 96 -11.75 -16.69 5.30
CA THR A 96 -10.74 -16.87 6.37
C THR A 96 -10.84 -15.74 7.41
N LEU A 97 -10.96 -14.49 6.96
CA LEU A 97 -11.07 -13.32 7.83
C LEU A 97 -12.34 -13.37 8.69
N ARG A 98 -13.50 -13.66 8.09
CA ARG A 98 -14.77 -13.81 8.81
C ARG A 98 -14.71 -14.92 9.86
N ARG A 99 -14.11 -16.06 9.49
CA ARG A 99 -13.92 -17.21 10.39
C ARG A 99 -13.10 -16.81 11.61
N SER A 100 -11.95 -16.18 11.39
CA SER A 100 -11.02 -15.75 12.44
C SER A 100 -11.62 -14.68 13.34
N MET A 101 -12.35 -13.72 12.78
CA MET A 101 -13.00 -12.64 13.52
C MET A 101 -14.17 -13.10 14.39
N SER A 102 -14.96 -14.06 13.92
CA SER A 102 -16.19 -14.50 14.59
C SER A 102 -15.97 -15.64 15.57
N MET A 103 -15.22 -16.68 15.17
CA MET A 103 -15.06 -17.90 15.99
C MET A 103 -13.84 -17.82 16.90
N GLU A 104 -12.66 -17.52 16.36
CA GLU A 104 -11.43 -17.54 17.15
C GLU A 104 -11.27 -16.30 18.03
N GLY A 105 -11.68 -15.14 17.51
CA GLY A 105 -11.63 -13.87 18.23
C GLY A 105 -12.45 -13.87 19.53
N ASN A 106 -13.60 -14.55 19.52
CA ASN A 106 -14.45 -14.67 20.71
C ASN A 106 -13.82 -15.55 21.80
N ILE A 107 -13.10 -16.61 21.42
CA ILE A 107 -12.45 -17.52 22.37
C ILE A 107 -11.19 -16.87 22.96
N ARG A 108 -10.38 -16.21 22.11
CA ARG A 108 -9.11 -15.58 22.53
C ARG A 108 -9.28 -14.21 23.17
N GLY A 109 -10.45 -13.56 22.97
CA GLY A 109 -10.70 -12.19 23.39
C GLY A 109 -9.92 -11.13 22.61
N ARG A 110 -9.14 -11.53 21.59
CA ARG A 110 -8.31 -10.66 20.76
C ARG A 110 -8.08 -11.26 19.38
N ILE A 111 -7.71 -10.41 18.42
CA ILE A 111 -7.36 -10.80 17.06
C ILE A 111 -6.02 -10.19 16.67
N GLN A 112 -5.16 -10.99 16.05
CA GLN A 112 -3.91 -10.51 15.47
C GLN A 112 -4.11 -10.26 13.97
N LEU A 113 -3.67 -9.11 13.49
CA LEU A 113 -3.68 -8.74 12.07
C LEU A 113 -2.28 -8.33 11.65
N VAL A 114 -1.89 -8.75 10.46
CA VAL A 114 -0.71 -8.22 9.78
C VAL A 114 -1.20 -7.42 8.60
N VAL A 115 -0.79 -6.16 8.53
CA VAL A 115 -1.17 -5.25 7.45
C VAL A 115 0.04 -4.69 6.73
N LEU A 116 -0.12 -4.39 5.45
CA LEU A 116 0.79 -3.56 4.68
C LEU A 116 0.20 -2.16 4.56
N ARG A 117 0.97 -1.16 4.98
CA ARG A 117 0.61 0.25 4.83
C ARG A 117 1.60 0.91 3.90
N ARG A 118 1.08 1.54 2.84
CA ARG A 118 1.91 2.42 2.02
C ARG A 118 2.15 3.71 2.81
N LEU A 119 3.39 3.92 3.24
CA LEU A 119 3.92 5.23 3.59
C LEU A 119 3.69 6.10 2.36
N GLU A 120 2.72 6.99 2.44
CA GLU A 120 2.57 8.07 1.48
C GLU A 120 3.82 8.95 1.63
N ALA A 121 4.91 8.59 0.96
CA ALA A 121 6.12 9.39 0.91
C ALA A 121 5.80 10.64 0.10
N LEU A 122 5.27 11.66 0.78
CA LEU A 122 5.25 13.07 0.40
C LEU A 122 5.23 13.27 -1.13
N THR A 123 4.20 12.76 -1.80
CA THR A 123 4.07 12.89 -3.25
C THR A 123 3.96 14.37 -3.64
N GLU A 124 3.48 15.22 -2.74
CA GLU A 124 3.40 16.67 -2.96
C GLU A 124 4.76 17.37 -2.92
N VAL A 125 5.70 16.99 -2.04
CA VAL A 125 6.99 17.69 -1.94
C VAL A 125 7.95 17.29 -3.07
N LYS A 126 7.88 16.04 -3.54
CA LYS A 126 8.71 15.59 -4.67
C LYS A 126 8.31 16.28 -5.98
N GLN A 127 7.02 16.56 -6.21
CA GLN A 127 6.54 17.29 -7.40
C GLN A 127 7.19 18.68 -7.50
N TYR A 128 7.23 19.44 -6.41
CA TYR A 128 7.86 20.76 -6.39
C TYR A 128 9.38 20.70 -6.53
N MET A 129 10.01 19.66 -5.97
CA MET A 129 11.45 19.49 -6.09
C MET A 129 11.88 19.09 -7.51
N TYR A 130 11.11 18.27 -8.22
CA TYR A 130 11.34 17.96 -9.64
C TYR A 130 11.13 19.17 -10.56
N LEU A 131 10.08 19.97 -10.32
CA LEU A 131 9.84 21.20 -11.08
C LEU A 131 10.92 22.26 -10.85
N LEU A 132 11.48 22.33 -9.63
CA LEU A 132 12.61 23.22 -9.34
C LEU A 132 13.90 22.76 -10.03
N ASP A 133 14.13 21.46 -10.17
CA ASP A 133 15.28 20.93 -10.90
C ASP A 133 15.17 21.24 -12.41
N GLU A 134 13.97 21.10 -12.99
CA GLU A 134 13.69 21.55 -14.37
C GLU A 134 13.86 23.07 -14.53
N TRP A 135 13.40 23.84 -13.55
CA TRP A 135 13.49 25.30 -13.59
C TRP A 135 14.95 25.78 -13.46
N LEU A 136 15.75 25.19 -12.56
CA LEU A 136 17.18 25.51 -12.42
C LEU A 136 17.99 25.09 -13.65
N SER A 137 17.65 23.95 -14.28
CA SER A 137 18.24 23.53 -15.55
C SER A 137 17.88 24.50 -16.70
N SER A 138 16.65 25.01 -16.73
CA SER A 138 16.20 25.99 -17.71
C SER A 138 16.85 27.38 -17.52
N PHE A 139 17.09 27.81 -16.28
CA PHE A 139 17.78 29.07 -15.98
C PHE A 139 19.29 29.03 -16.29
N SER A 140 19.93 27.86 -16.24
CA SER A 140 21.33 27.73 -16.66
C SER A 140 21.52 27.86 -18.19
N ILE A 141 20.46 27.70 -18.98
CA ILE A 141 20.52 27.74 -20.46
C ILE A 141 20.25 29.15 -21.01
N LEU A 142 19.60 30.03 -20.24
CA LEU A 142 19.27 31.40 -20.65
C LEU A 142 20.34 32.44 -20.24
N CYS A 143 21.61 32.07 -20.31
CA CYS A 143 22.74 32.98 -20.17
C CYS A 143 23.74 32.79 -21.31
N ARG A 144 23.28 32.85 -22.57
CA ARG A 144 24.17 33.16 -23.71
C ARG A 144 23.39 33.60 -24.94
N GLY A 145 23.44 34.91 -25.19
CA GLY A 145 23.52 35.51 -26.51
C GLY A 145 22.21 35.76 -27.25
N ASP A 146 21.91 37.04 -27.51
CA ASP A 146 22.06 37.59 -28.86
C ASP A 146 21.98 39.13 -28.80
N ASP A 147 23.00 39.83 -29.32
CA ASP A 147 22.86 41.20 -29.80
C ASP A 147 23.71 41.30 -31.06
N SER A 148 23.14 40.80 -32.17
CA SER A 148 23.73 40.86 -33.49
C SER A 148 23.24 42.08 -34.28
N GLN A 149 24.19 42.71 -34.99
CA GLN A 149 24.07 43.58 -36.17
C GLN A 149 23.98 45.11 -35.97
N ILE A 150 25.09 45.79 -36.28
CA ILE A 150 25.09 47.08 -37.01
C ILE A 150 25.89 46.90 -38.31
N HIS A 151 25.19 46.89 -39.45
CA HIS A 151 25.76 47.12 -40.79
C HIS A 151 25.47 48.58 -41.18
N GLY A 152 26.47 49.23 -41.79
CA GLY A 152 26.58 50.69 -41.84
C GLY A 152 25.85 51.46 -42.93
N CYS A 153 26.03 52.78 -42.82
CA CYS A 153 26.07 53.82 -43.87
C CYS A 153 27.24 54.75 -43.49
#